data_AF-A0A8D8RK01-F1
#
_entry.id   AF-A0A8D8RK01-F1
#
_cell.length_a   1.000
_cell.length_b   1.000
_cell.length_c   1.000
_cell.angle_alpha   90.00
_cell.angle_beta   90.00
_cell.angle_gamma   90.00
#
_symmetry.space_group_name_H-M   'P 1'
#
loop_
_entity.id
_entity.type
_entity.pdbx_description
1 polymer ?
#
loop_
_entity_poly.entity_id
_entity_poly.type
_entity_poly.pdbx_seq_one_letter_code
_entity_poly.pdbx_strand_id
1 'polypeptide(L)'
;MDHPYKTPLEELQKKYPIRDIPLLVKSLLCFLFVTSMFFLHSLPEVNLSLGWIAMLGAILLLLLASGKKLEDVLLRIEWSTLIFFAALFVLIGALQKLGLIEWIGVQTESFFMGVHEE
;
A
#
# COMPACT_ATOMS: atom_id res chain seq x y z
N MET A 1 -29.44 30.50 -13.61
CA MET A 1 -29.77 29.43 -12.64
C MET A 1 -28.55 29.27 -11.75
N ASP A 2 -28.62 29.78 -10.51
CA ASP A 2 -27.55 29.56 -9.54
C ASP A 2 -27.73 28.19 -8.91
N HIS A 3 -26.73 27.34 -9.11
CA HIS A 3 -26.78 25.99 -8.59
C HIS A 3 -26.29 25.97 -7.13
N PRO A 4 -27.00 25.31 -6.21
CA PRO A 4 -26.75 25.35 -4.76
C PRO A 4 -25.39 24.78 -4.31
N TYR A 5 -24.61 24.18 -5.21
CA TYR A 5 -23.27 23.68 -4.93
C TYR A 5 -22.15 24.72 -5.14
N LYS A 6 -22.41 25.84 -5.82
CA LYS A 6 -21.38 26.83 -6.16
C LYS A 6 -20.83 27.56 -4.93
N THR A 7 -21.71 27.93 -3.99
CA THR A 7 -21.36 28.64 -2.76
C THR A 7 -20.39 27.84 -1.87
N PRO A 8 -20.63 26.54 -1.57
CA PRO A 8 -19.65 25.70 -0.87
C PRO A 8 -18.32 25.56 -1.60
N LEU A 9 -18.33 25.46 -2.93
CA LEU A 9 -17.09 25.32 -3.72
C LEU A 9 -16.24 26.59 -3.67
N GLU A 10 -16.87 27.76 -3.77
CA GLU A 10 -16.19 29.04 -3.64
C GLU A 10 -15.61 29.23 -2.23
N GLU A 11 -16.35 28.84 -1.19
CA GLU A 11 -15.85 28.85 0.20
C GLU A 11 -14.64 27.92 0.39
N LEU A 12 -14.70 26.69 -0.13
CA LEU A 12 -13.60 25.74 -0.06
C LEU A 12 -12.37 26.21 -0.85
N GLN A 13 -12.57 26.75 -2.06
CA GLN A 13 -11.50 27.29 -2.89
C GLN A 13 -10.81 28.48 -2.21
N LYS A 14 -11.59 29.33 -1.51
CA LYS A 14 -11.06 30.46 -0.75
C LYS A 14 -10.31 30.02 0.51
N LYS A 15 -10.75 28.94 1.15
CA LYS A 15 -10.14 28.38 2.36
C LYS A 15 -8.88 27.54 2.08
N TYR A 16 -8.83 26.87 0.92
CA TYR A 16 -7.73 25.99 0.51
C TYR A 16 -7.26 26.30 -0.91
N PRO A 17 -6.58 27.45 -1.14
CA PRO A 17 -6.05 27.78 -2.44
C PRO A 17 -4.97 26.76 -2.85
N ILE A 18 -4.96 26.39 -4.14
CA ILE A 18 -3.91 25.51 -4.68
C ILE A 18 -2.59 26.28 -4.63
N ARG A 19 -1.73 25.92 -3.67
CA ARG A 19 -0.41 26.56 -3.49
C ARG A 19 0.52 26.34 -4.67
N ASP A 20 0.61 25.10 -5.15
CA ASP A 20 1.62 24.68 -6.12
C ASP A 20 1.04 23.72 -7.17
N ILE A 21 0.50 24.30 -8.25
CA ILE A 21 0.02 23.55 -9.43
C ILE A 21 1.11 22.61 -9.98
N PRO A 22 2.41 23.01 -10.10
CA PRO A 22 3.44 22.11 -10.61
C PRO A 22 3.63 20.88 -9.72
N LEU A 23 3.55 21.04 -8.40
CA LEU A 23 3.70 19.93 -7.46
C LEU A 23 2.49 18.99 -7.55
N LEU A 24 1.29 19.54 -7.72
CA LEU A 24 0.05 18.77 -7.88
C LEU A 24 0.10 17.89 -9.14
N VAL A 25 0.51 18.45 -10.29
CA VAL A 25 0.65 17.68 -11.54
C VAL A 25 1.71 16.59 -11.40
N LYS A 26 2.84 16.89 -10.76
CA LYS A 26 3.91 15.93 -10.50
C LYS A 26 3.43 14.74 -9.66
N SER A 27 2.75 15.01 -8.55
CA SER A 27 2.19 13.97 -7.69
C SER A 27 1.11 13.16 -8.38
N LEU A 28 0.25 13.81 -9.16
CA LEU A 28 -0.80 13.13 -9.92
C LEU A 28 -0.22 12.21 -11.00
N LEU A 29 0.79 12.68 -11.73
CA LEU A 29 1.49 11.87 -12.73
C LEU A 29 2.13 10.62 -12.11
N CYS A 30 2.81 10.79 -10.98
CA CYS A 30 3.39 9.66 -10.28
C CYS A 30 2.34 8.68 -9.77
N PHE A 31 1.23 9.18 -9.21
CA PHE A 31 0.13 8.35 -8.74
C PHE A 31 -0.43 7.50 -9.89
N LEU A 32 -0.79 8.14 -11.01
CA LEU A 32 -1.32 7.44 -12.18
C LEU A 32 -0.32 6.43 -12.75
N PHE A 33 0.98 6.76 -12.76
CA PHE A 33 2.03 5.84 -13.21
C PHE A 33 2.09 4.56 -12.35
N VAL A 34 2.18 4.71 -11.03
CA VAL A 34 2.26 3.58 -10.09
C VAL A 34 0.97 2.76 -10.12
N THR A 35 -0.19 3.42 -10.15
CA THR A 35 -1.49 2.75 -10.26
C THR A 35 -1.60 1.98 -11.58
N SER A 36 -1.15 2.54 -12.71
CA SER A 36 -1.15 1.84 -13.99
C SER A 36 -0.22 0.63 -13.97
N MET A 37 0.99 0.77 -13.40
CA MET A 37 1.92 -0.36 -13.23
C MET A 37 1.33 -1.48 -12.35
N PHE A 38 0.58 -1.13 -11.30
CA PHE A 38 -0.10 -2.12 -10.47
C PHE A 38 -1.11 -2.96 -11.26
N PHE A 39 -1.89 -2.33 -12.15
CA PHE A 39 -2.78 -3.06 -13.05
C PHE A 39 -2.02 -3.88 -14.09
N LEU A 40 -0.91 -3.36 -14.63
CA LEU A 40 -0.04 -4.07 -15.56
C LEU A 40 0.58 -5.34 -14.94
N HIS A 41 0.92 -5.33 -13.64
CA HIS A 41 1.36 -6.55 -12.95
C HIS A 41 0.34 -7.68 -13.00
N SER A 42 -0.95 -7.36 -13.07
CA SER A 42 -2.00 -8.38 -13.16
C SER A 42 -2.03 -9.08 -14.53
N LEU A 43 -1.27 -8.61 -15.52
CA LEU A 43 -1.15 -9.24 -16.83
C LEU A 43 -0.10 -10.37 -16.80
N PRO A 44 -0.39 -11.54 -17.40
CA PRO A 44 0.50 -12.71 -17.33
C PRO A 44 1.90 -12.49 -17.94
N GLU A 45 2.04 -11.54 -18.85
CA GLU A 45 3.29 -11.26 -19.58
C GLU A 45 4.27 -10.39 -18.79
N VAL A 46 3.83 -9.75 -17.69
CA VAL A 46 4.61 -8.76 -16.94
C VAL A 46 5.18 -9.38 -15.67
N ASN A 47 6.45 -9.79 -15.72
CA ASN A 47 7.20 -10.35 -14.57
C ASN A 47 7.76 -9.28 -13.61
N LEU A 48 7.01 -8.21 -13.30
CA LEU A 48 7.43 -7.23 -12.29
C LEU A 48 6.72 -7.54 -10.97
N SER A 49 7.45 -7.78 -9.88
CA SER A 49 6.79 -7.90 -8.57
C SER A 49 6.24 -6.56 -8.08
N LEU A 50 5.23 -6.60 -7.19
CA LEU A 50 4.71 -5.40 -6.50
C LEU A 50 5.81 -4.57 -5.84
N GLY A 51 6.84 -5.23 -5.28
CA GLY A 51 7.98 -4.56 -4.66
C GLY A 51 8.76 -3.69 -5.66
N TRP A 52 9.01 -4.21 -6.86
CA TRP A 52 9.67 -3.44 -7.93
C TRP A 52 8.85 -2.23 -8.38
N ILE A 53 7.53 -2.38 -8.46
CA ILE A 53 6.63 -1.28 -8.83
C ILE A 53 6.67 -0.16 -7.78
N ALA A 54 6.64 -0.52 -6.49
CA ALA A 54 6.77 0.44 -5.40
C ALA A 54 8.13 1.18 -5.43
N MET A 55 9.22 0.45 -5.68
CA MET A 55 10.55 1.06 -5.83
C MET A 55 10.63 2.03 -7.01
N LEU A 56 10.08 1.68 -8.17
CA LEU A 56 10.03 2.56 -9.33
C LEU A 56 9.21 3.83 -9.05
N GLY A 57 8.08 3.69 -8.35
CA GLY A 57 7.29 4.84 -7.87
C GLY A 57 8.09 5.76 -6.94
N ALA A 58 8.83 5.19 -5.98
CA ALA A 58 9.68 5.95 -5.08
C ALA A 58 10.82 6.69 -5.82
N ILE A 59 11.48 6.02 -6.77
CA ILE A 59 12.53 6.62 -7.61
C ILE A 59 11.94 7.77 -8.45
N LEU A 60 10.78 7.55 -9.07
CA LEU A 60 10.10 8.57 -9.85
C LEU A 60 9.73 9.79 -9.00
N LEU A 61 9.19 9.59 -7.79
CA LEU A 61 8.92 10.69 -6.85
C LEU A 61 10.19 11.45 -6.47
N LEU A 62 11.29 10.75 -6.18
CA LEU A 62 12.56 11.38 -5.82
C LEU A 62 13.11 12.24 -6.97
N LEU A 63 13.08 11.73 -8.20
CA LEU A 63 13.48 12.47 -9.40
C LEU A 63 12.62 13.73 -9.59
N LEU A 64 11.30 13.60 -9.39
CA LEU A 64 10.35 14.65 -9.67
C LEU A 64 10.28 15.72 -8.57
N ALA A 65 10.57 15.33 -7.32
CA ALA A 65 10.61 16.19 -6.14
C ALA A 65 11.86 17.08 -6.06
N SER A 66 12.87 16.86 -6.93
CA SER A 66 14.05 17.70 -7.19
C SER A 66 14.38 18.67 -6.04
N GLY A 67 14.93 18.17 -4.93
CA GLY A 67 15.35 18.99 -3.79
C GLY A 67 14.99 18.48 -2.40
N LYS A 68 14.15 17.44 -2.26
CA LYS A 68 13.96 16.75 -0.97
C LYS A 68 15.11 15.78 -0.73
N LYS A 69 15.75 15.86 0.44
CA LYS A 69 16.81 14.91 0.83
C LYS A 69 16.19 13.55 1.09
N LEU A 70 16.87 12.48 0.65
CA LEU A 70 16.44 11.11 0.91
C LEU A 70 16.24 10.87 2.41
N GLU A 71 17.10 11.44 3.26
CA GLU A 71 16.94 11.40 4.72
C GLU A 71 15.55 11.85 5.17
N ASP A 72 15.02 12.96 4.65
CA ASP A 72 13.72 13.48 5.09
C ASP A 72 12.56 12.55 4.75
N VAL A 73 12.73 11.73 3.70
CA VAL A 73 11.76 10.71 3.29
C VAL A 73 11.90 9.47 4.17
N LEU A 74 13.13 9.01 4.42
CA LEU A 74 13.40 7.85 5.28
C LEU A 74 13.00 8.09 6.74
N LEU A 75 13.08 9.32 7.23
CA LEU A 75 12.63 9.71 8.57
C LEU A 75 11.10 9.66 8.73
N ARG A 76 10.35 9.73 7.63
CA ARG A 76 8.88 9.61 7.64
C ARG A 76 8.40 8.17 7.55
N ILE A 77 9.32 7.21 7.38
CA ILE A 77 8.97 5.80 7.32
C ILE A 77 8.72 5.29 8.74
N GLU A 78 7.60 4.58 8.91
CA GLU A 78 7.25 3.89 10.15
C GLU A 78 8.06 2.58 10.28
N TRP A 79 9.35 2.69 10.62
CA TRP A 79 10.27 1.56 10.72
C TRP A 79 9.80 0.48 11.69
N SER A 80 9.14 0.88 12.78
CA SER A 80 8.57 -0.05 13.76
C SER A 80 7.55 -0.99 13.11
N THR A 81 6.68 -0.46 12.24
CA THR A 81 5.66 -1.23 11.54
C THR A 81 6.28 -2.21 10.52
N LEU A 82 7.30 -1.77 9.78
CA LEU A 82 7.99 -2.65 8.82
C LEU A 82 8.71 -3.80 9.51
N ILE A 83 9.41 -3.52 10.61
CA ILE A 83 10.11 -4.55 11.39
C ILE A 83 9.11 -5.50 12.03
N PHE A 84 7.98 -4.99 12.53
CA PHE A 84 6.89 -5.81 13.06
C PHE A 84 6.35 -6.80 12.00
N PHE A 85 6.06 -6.33 10.78
CA PHE A 85 5.60 -7.22 9.71
C PHE A 85 6.68 -8.23 9.28
N ALA A 86 7.94 -7.81 9.19
CA ALA A 86 9.05 -8.73 8.91
C ALA A 86 9.15 -9.83 9.98
N ALA A 87 9.06 -9.47 11.25
CA ALA A 87 9.07 -10.43 12.36
C ALA A 87 7.86 -11.36 12.33
N LEU A 88 6.67 -10.86 12.00
CA LEU A 88 5.47 -11.69 11.82
C LEU A 88 5.64 -12.69 10.68
N PHE A 89 6.22 -12.30 9.54
CA PHE A 89 6.47 -13.23 8.44
C PHE A 89 7.48 -14.32 8.82
N VAL A 90 8.55 -13.95 9.54
CA VAL A 90 9.50 -14.94 10.07
C VAL A 90 8.82 -15.88 11.05
N LEU A 91 8.00 -15.37 11.96
CA LEU A 91 7.24 -16.16 12.93
C LEU A 91 6.30 -17.14 12.23
N ILE A 92 5.48 -16.67 11.28
CA ILE A 92 4.57 -17.51 10.50
C ILE A 92 5.34 -18.61 9.75
N GLY A 93 6.46 -18.28 9.13
CA GLY A 93 7.32 -19.25 8.45
C GLY A 93 7.90 -20.30 9.40
N ALA A 94 8.26 -19.91 10.63
CA ALA A 94 8.72 -20.85 11.65
C ALA A 94 7.58 -21.76 12.14
N LEU A 95 6.38 -21.23 12.34
CA LEU A 95 5.19 -22.00 12.75
C LEU A 95 4.78 -23.01 11.68
N GLN A 96 4.84 -22.64 10.40
CA GLN A 96 4.65 -23.58 9.28
C GLN A 96 5.68 -24.70 9.31
N LYS A 97 6.97 -24.38 9.49
CA LYS A 97 8.03 -25.41 9.55
C LYS A 97 7.87 -26.35 10.76
N LEU A 98 7.32 -25.86 11.87
CA LEU A 98 7.01 -26.68 13.03
C LEU A 98 5.78 -27.58 12.84
N GLY A 99 5.01 -27.38 11.76
CA GLY A 99 3.76 -28.10 11.52
C GLY A 99 2.61 -27.67 12.43
N LEU A 100 2.73 -26.50 13.10
CA LEU A 100 1.72 -26.07 14.07
C LEU A 100 0.38 -25.78 13.39
N ILE A 101 0.42 -25.18 12.19
CA ILE A 101 -0.80 -24.83 11.44
C ILE A 101 -1.55 -26.10 11.02
N GLU A 102 -0.82 -27.10 10.53
CA GLU A 102 -1.33 -28.41 10.16
C GLU A 102 -1.92 -29.12 11.38
N TRP A 103 -1.21 -29.09 12.53
CA TRP A 103 -1.69 -29.70 13.77
C TRP A 103 -3.01 -29.07 14.23
N ILE A 104 -3.13 -27.74 14.22
CA ILE A 104 -4.39 -27.04 14.56
C ILE A 104 -5.51 -27.45 13.59
N GLY A 105 -5.20 -27.57 12.28
CA GLY A 105 -6.16 -28.02 11.27
C GLY A 105 -6.74 -29.39 11.59
N VAL A 106 -5.88 -30.37 11.89
CA VAL A 106 -6.29 -31.73 12.25
C VAL A 106 -7.12 -31.76 13.54
N GLN A 107 -6.73 -31.00 14.57
CA GLN A 107 -7.50 -30.92 15.82
C GLN A 107 -8.88 -30.28 15.62
N THR A 108 -8.98 -29.33 14.69
CA THR A 108 -10.25 -28.68 14.38
C THR A 108 -11.17 -29.65 13.62
N GLU A 109 -10.63 -30.41 12.66
CA GLU A 109 -11.39 -31.44 11.93
C GLU A 109 -11.92 -32.54 12.85
N SER A 110 -11.08 -33.06 13.76
CA SER A 110 -11.50 -34.09 14.72
C SER A 110 -12.60 -33.58 15.66
N PHE A 111 -12.54 -32.31 16.08
CA PHE A 111 -13.59 -31.68 16.87
C PHE A 111 -14.93 -31.60 16.12
N PHE A 112 -14.91 -31.23 14.83
CA PHE A 112 -16.13 -31.17 14.02
C PHE A 112 -16.74 -32.56 13.76
N MET A 113 -15.94 -33.58 13.47
CA MET A 113 -16.46 -34.94 13.27
C MET A 113 -17.03 -35.52 14.56
N GLY A 114 -16.42 -35.25 15.72
CA GLY A 114 -16.94 -35.71 17.01
C GLY A 114 -18.30 -35.12 17.40
N VAL A 115 -18.68 -33.96 16.85
CA VAL A 115 -20.01 -33.37 17.07
C VAL A 115 -21.08 -33.97 16.17
N HIS A 116 -20.71 -34.55 15.02
CA HIS A 116 -21.68 -35.11 14.08
C HIS A 116 -22.03 -36.59 14.36
N GLU A 117 -21.31 -37.24 15.27
CA GLU A 117 -21.53 -38.64 15.69
C GLU A 117 -22.52 -38.82 16.88
N GLU A 118 -23.17 -37.75 17.37
CA GLU A 118 -24.35 -37.82 18.25
C GLU A 118 -25.65 -37.52 17.49
#